data_AF-A0A2R6EAR8-F1
#
_entry.id   AF-A0A2R6EAR8-F1
#
_cell.length_a   1.000
_cell.length_b   1.000
_cell.length_c   1.000
_cell.angle_alpha   90.00
_cell.angle_beta   90.00
_cell.angle_gamma   90.00
#
_symmetry.space_group_name_H-M   'P 1'
#
loop_
_entity.id
_entity.type
_entity.pdbx_description
1 polymer ?
#
loop_
_entity_poly.entity_id
_entity_poly.type
_entity_poly.pdbx_seq_one_letter_code
_entity_poly.pdbx_strand_id
1 'polypeptide(L)'
;MSDDPDSGRGTTTRRTVLGALGAGVGLVSLGAAVSSGQSSDYWTVVALPDTQVYADNGTTYASDQTRWIVENRDAENIVFVSHEGDVVEHGGVDEEWQYMDDAMSALDGTVPYATVPGNHDWVDELDRSSSIAKYKQYFGPSRYEDRDWFGGAGPTNGEENRDDLNTYQQFSAGGYDFLHLGLEWEPPGSVDDSSTPLGWAQQVLDQYPDRPTILTTHSYYRDDPEGRPKAVQESNGDGNAGQTVWEDLVSPNAQVFMVLCGHWFRDDGEAHQVSTNDADEQVYEILANYQGRSKGGHGLLRRIEFRPGEGDDVPDRIQVRTSSPSTGEVKEDSDSQFSFDLDFDSRFGSASSETQRVTFQQGVDGYDGTVDIDLREADPETAYGDAETATVDSDDPQGSGNSAQALVRFDGLVGAADGQLPRGATVESATLTLDTTDEGDGAELNRMLTGWTDDETWASIGDGVQADDTEASSEAVSRIGPVSTGTTTVTVTQSVQAWADGARNHGWVFRPLGDDGWDFRTAESGTPPQLTVQYAPPETRAGDADSDGDVDSDDVALVQRSIADEGVDIDGEAADVDGDGDVDIGDAVTIRNISEESS
;
A
#
# COMPACT_ATOMS: atom_id res chain seq x y z
N MET A 1 50.99 -3.26 -30.39
CA MET A 1 50.91 -3.85 -29.05
C MET A 1 50.08 -2.84 -28.27
N SER A 2 48.74 -2.85 -28.37
CA SER A 2 47.82 -3.78 -27.68
C SER A 2 48.13 -3.75 -26.18
N ASP A 3 47.28 -3.27 -25.27
CA ASP A 3 45.84 -3.48 -25.14
C ASP A 3 45.16 -2.36 -24.33
N ASP A 4 43.85 -2.22 -24.54
CA ASP A 4 42.80 -1.73 -23.63
C ASP A 4 41.55 -2.60 -23.98
N PRO A 5 40.52 -2.81 -23.13
CA PRO A 5 40.14 -1.97 -22.00
C PRO A 5 39.52 -2.67 -20.75
N ASP A 6 39.44 -1.86 -19.68
CA ASP A 6 38.25 -1.57 -18.88
C ASP A 6 37.21 -2.68 -18.64
N SER A 7 37.06 -3.08 -17.38
CA SER A 7 35.95 -3.89 -16.89
C SER A 7 35.06 -3.03 -15.98
N GLY A 8 34.13 -2.30 -16.60
CA GLY A 8 32.99 -1.74 -15.89
C GLY A 8 32.15 -2.86 -15.29
N ARG A 9 32.00 -2.85 -13.96
CA ARG A 9 31.04 -3.68 -13.24
C ARG A 9 29.65 -3.06 -13.50
N GLY A 10 28.86 -3.72 -14.33
CA GLY A 10 27.47 -3.35 -14.55
C GLY A 10 26.62 -3.78 -13.36
N THR A 11 25.96 -2.82 -12.72
CA THR A 11 24.87 -3.06 -11.77
C THR A 11 23.74 -3.78 -12.52
N THR A 12 23.36 -4.96 -12.04
CA THR A 12 22.28 -5.73 -12.66
C THR A 12 20.96 -5.15 -12.17
N THR A 13 20.29 -4.35 -12.98
CA THR A 13 18.92 -3.89 -12.67
C THR A 13 17.92 -5.05 -12.83
N ARG A 14 16.79 -5.01 -12.10
CA ARG A 14 15.72 -6.04 -12.14
C ARG A 14 15.31 -6.44 -13.56
N ARG A 15 15.41 -5.51 -14.51
CA ARG A 15 15.06 -5.68 -15.93
C ARG A 15 15.97 -6.68 -16.67
N THR A 16 17.22 -6.86 -16.24
CA THR A 16 18.17 -7.81 -16.87
C THR A 16 17.80 -9.27 -16.59
N VAL A 17 17.13 -9.54 -15.47
CA VAL A 17 16.78 -10.91 -15.03
C VAL A 17 15.61 -11.49 -15.84
N LEU A 18 14.65 -10.66 -16.25
CA LEU A 18 13.46 -11.10 -17.01
C LEU A 18 13.77 -11.42 -18.49
N GLY A 19 14.85 -10.89 -19.06
CA GLY A 19 15.27 -11.17 -20.44
C GLY A 19 16.04 -12.49 -20.65
N ALA A 20 16.48 -13.16 -19.58
CA ALA A 20 17.41 -14.30 -19.68
C ALA A 20 16.74 -15.69 -19.82
N LEU A 21 15.42 -15.80 -19.60
CA LEU A 21 14.68 -17.07 -19.69
C LEU A 21 14.09 -17.28 -21.09
N GLY A 22 14.96 -17.49 -22.09
CA GLY A 22 14.48 -17.58 -23.48
C GLY A 22 15.44 -18.18 -24.50
N ALA A 23 16.17 -19.26 -24.19
CA ALA A 23 16.92 -19.98 -25.22
C ALA A 23 17.08 -21.48 -24.93
N GLY A 24 16.11 -22.29 -25.37
CA GLY A 24 16.19 -23.76 -25.42
C GLY A 24 15.59 -24.31 -26.72
N VAL A 25 16.44 -24.87 -27.57
CA VAL A 25 16.26 -25.16 -29.01
C VAL A 25 15.29 -26.32 -29.34
N GLY A 26 14.46 -26.15 -30.40
CA GLY A 26 13.82 -27.24 -31.16
C GLY A 26 13.15 -26.78 -32.47
N LEU A 27 13.78 -27.05 -33.63
CA LEU A 27 13.32 -26.73 -35.00
C LEU A 27 12.07 -27.52 -35.48
N VAL A 28 11.14 -26.89 -36.24
CA VAL A 28 10.87 -27.09 -37.71
C VAL A 28 9.70 -26.19 -38.21
N SER A 29 10.01 -25.41 -39.25
CA SER A 29 9.25 -24.58 -40.24
C SER A 29 7.71 -24.62 -40.39
N LEU A 30 7.08 -23.43 -40.54
CA LEU A 30 6.57 -22.86 -41.82
C LEU A 30 5.98 -21.45 -41.62
N GLY A 31 6.26 -20.55 -42.57
CA GLY A 31 6.15 -19.09 -42.43
C GLY A 31 4.77 -18.49 -42.20
N ALA A 32 4.72 -17.59 -41.23
CA ALA A 32 3.97 -16.35 -41.28
C ALA A 32 4.98 -15.24 -40.96
N ALA A 33 4.96 -14.14 -41.72
CA ALA A 33 5.73 -12.96 -41.36
C ALA A 33 5.12 -12.41 -40.08
N VAL A 34 5.71 -12.77 -38.95
CA VAL A 34 5.42 -12.12 -37.67
C VAL A 34 6.04 -10.75 -37.79
N SER A 35 5.21 -9.72 -37.86
CA SER A 35 5.63 -8.37 -37.52
C SER A 35 6.20 -8.46 -36.12
N SER A 36 7.51 -8.36 -35.98
CA SER A 36 8.14 -8.06 -34.70
C SER A 36 7.67 -6.66 -34.33
N GLY A 37 6.49 -6.56 -33.73
CA GLY A 37 6.16 -5.39 -32.93
C GLY A 37 7.26 -5.33 -31.89
N GLN A 38 8.05 -4.25 -31.92
CA GLN A 38 8.82 -3.87 -30.75
C GLN A 38 7.81 -3.91 -29.60
N SER A 39 8.04 -4.72 -28.57
CA SER A 39 7.44 -4.41 -27.28
C SER A 39 7.93 -3.01 -27.00
N SER A 40 7.02 -2.05 -27.06
CA SER A 40 7.40 -0.72 -26.66
C SER A 40 7.61 -0.80 -25.16
N ASP A 41 8.82 -0.57 -24.68
CA ASP A 41 9.12 -0.62 -23.24
C ASP A 41 8.36 0.48 -22.46
N TYR A 42 7.57 1.32 -23.15
CA TYR A 42 6.70 2.31 -22.56
C TYR A 42 5.27 1.83 -22.33
N TRP A 43 4.60 2.42 -21.35
CA TRP A 43 3.16 2.30 -21.12
C TRP A 43 2.49 3.67 -21.12
N THR A 44 1.17 3.68 -21.31
CA THR A 44 0.41 4.91 -21.47
C THR A 44 -0.78 4.95 -20.51
N VAL A 45 -0.91 6.08 -19.81
CA VAL A 45 -2.17 6.50 -19.17
C VAL A 45 -2.82 7.53 -20.08
N VAL A 46 -4.11 7.38 -20.36
CA VAL A 46 -4.89 8.37 -21.13
C VAL A 46 -5.72 9.21 -20.18
N ALA A 47 -5.61 10.53 -20.26
CA ALA A 47 -6.48 11.45 -19.57
C ALA A 47 -7.57 12.00 -20.50
N LEU A 48 -8.82 11.91 -20.06
CA LEU A 48 -10.01 12.42 -20.73
C LEU A 48 -10.57 13.61 -19.96
N PRO A 49 -10.34 14.85 -20.43
CA PRO A 49 -10.80 16.05 -19.74
C PRO A 49 -12.21 16.47 -20.18
N ASP A 50 -13.00 16.94 -19.22
CA ASP A 50 -14.17 17.84 -19.36
C ASP A 50 -15.03 17.56 -20.61
N THR A 51 -15.72 16.40 -20.60
CA THR A 51 -16.52 15.94 -21.75
C THR A 51 -17.89 16.60 -21.85
N GLN A 52 -18.26 17.47 -20.92
CA GLN A 52 -19.62 17.97 -20.76
C GLN A 52 -20.22 18.58 -22.03
N VAL A 53 -19.40 19.32 -22.80
CA VAL A 53 -19.85 19.95 -24.06
C VAL A 53 -20.21 18.89 -25.11
N TYR A 54 -19.58 17.71 -25.08
CA TYR A 54 -19.88 16.62 -25.99
C TYR A 54 -21.23 15.97 -25.65
N ALA A 55 -21.51 15.84 -24.36
CA ALA A 55 -22.75 15.29 -23.82
C ALA A 55 -23.94 16.20 -24.14
N ASP A 56 -23.88 17.49 -23.80
CA ASP A 56 -24.92 18.50 -24.09
C ASP A 56 -25.28 18.53 -25.58
N ASN A 57 -24.26 18.51 -26.44
CA ASN A 57 -24.46 18.63 -27.88
C ASN A 57 -24.70 17.29 -28.59
N GLY A 58 -24.55 16.15 -27.91
CA GLY A 58 -24.63 14.81 -28.51
C GLY A 58 -23.71 14.62 -29.70
N THR A 59 -22.46 15.10 -29.60
CA THR A 59 -21.46 15.00 -30.69
C THR A 59 -20.91 13.58 -30.82
N THR A 60 -19.95 13.28 -31.68
CA THR A 60 -19.31 11.95 -31.71
C THR A 60 -18.03 11.87 -30.87
N TYR A 61 -17.57 13.00 -30.33
CA TYR A 61 -16.22 13.14 -29.82
C TYR A 61 -15.89 12.21 -28.64
N ALA A 62 -16.78 12.06 -27.65
CA ALA A 62 -16.58 11.12 -26.55
C ALA A 62 -16.48 9.67 -27.07
N SER A 63 -17.38 9.26 -27.96
CA SER A 63 -17.34 7.91 -28.57
C SER A 63 -16.13 7.68 -29.47
N ASP A 64 -15.62 8.72 -30.13
CA ASP A 64 -14.43 8.63 -30.97
C ASP A 64 -13.15 8.55 -30.10
N GLN A 65 -13.10 9.24 -28.96
CA GLN A 65 -12.05 9.10 -27.95
C GLN A 65 -11.98 7.66 -27.40
N THR A 66 -13.10 7.12 -26.88
CA THR A 66 -13.12 5.79 -26.27
C THR A 66 -12.89 4.69 -27.30
N ARG A 67 -13.44 4.83 -28.52
CA ARG A 67 -13.15 3.89 -29.61
C ARG A 67 -11.67 3.90 -29.99
N TRP A 68 -11.05 5.08 -30.11
CA TRP A 68 -9.63 5.18 -30.39
C TRP A 68 -8.78 4.50 -29.31
N ILE A 69 -9.13 4.69 -28.03
CA ILE A 69 -8.45 4.02 -26.91
C ILE A 69 -8.52 2.50 -27.06
N VAL A 70 -9.71 1.93 -27.31
CA VAL A 70 -9.89 0.48 -27.48
C VAL A 70 -9.10 -0.04 -28.69
N GLU A 71 -9.15 0.67 -29.81
CA GLU A 71 -8.48 0.28 -31.06
C GLU A 71 -6.94 0.37 -30.96
N ASN A 72 -6.42 1.23 -30.09
CA ASN A 72 -4.98 1.47 -29.92
C ASN A 72 -4.42 0.95 -28.60
N ARG A 73 -5.23 0.30 -27.76
CA ARG A 73 -4.83 -0.21 -26.44
C ARG A 73 -3.51 -0.98 -26.48
N ASP A 74 -3.41 -1.97 -27.36
CA ASP A 74 -2.21 -2.81 -27.44
C ASP A 74 -1.05 -2.11 -28.17
N ALA A 75 -1.34 -1.24 -29.13
CA ALA A 75 -0.34 -0.55 -29.94
C ALA A 75 0.36 0.59 -29.19
N GLU A 76 -0.37 1.25 -28.30
CA GLU A 76 0.11 2.37 -27.46
C GLU A 76 0.34 1.94 -26.01
N ASN A 77 0.19 0.63 -25.72
CA ASN A 77 0.26 0.05 -24.38
C ASN A 77 -0.54 0.86 -23.35
N ILE A 78 -1.82 1.11 -23.65
CA ILE A 78 -2.72 1.86 -22.78
C ILE A 78 -3.13 0.97 -21.62
N VAL A 79 -2.65 1.30 -20.42
CA VAL A 79 -2.84 0.52 -19.20
C VAL A 79 -3.95 1.07 -18.31
N PHE A 80 -4.26 2.36 -18.45
CA PHE A 80 -5.29 3.02 -17.63
C PHE A 80 -5.89 4.23 -18.36
N VAL A 81 -7.15 4.54 -18.08
CA VAL A 81 -7.81 5.79 -18.51
C VAL A 81 -8.33 6.55 -17.28
N SER A 82 -7.91 7.81 -17.12
CA SER A 82 -8.43 8.70 -16.08
C SER A 82 -9.34 9.76 -16.71
N HIS A 83 -10.59 9.84 -16.26
CA HIS A 83 -11.51 10.89 -16.66
C HIS A 83 -11.56 11.98 -15.59
N GLU A 84 -11.24 13.22 -15.96
CA GLU A 84 -10.91 14.32 -15.03
C GLU A 84 -12.14 15.07 -14.49
N GLY A 85 -13.34 14.62 -14.86
CA GLY A 85 -14.63 15.10 -14.33
C GLY A 85 -15.45 15.85 -15.35
N ASP A 86 -16.57 16.42 -14.89
CA ASP A 86 -17.62 17.01 -15.73
C ASP A 86 -17.99 16.07 -16.88
N VAL A 87 -18.45 14.89 -16.49
CA VAL A 87 -18.87 13.85 -17.43
C VAL A 87 -20.00 14.39 -18.32
N VAL A 88 -20.96 15.08 -17.71
CA VAL A 88 -22.09 15.74 -18.38
C VAL A 88 -22.12 17.25 -18.10
N GLU A 89 -22.91 18.02 -18.87
CA GLU A 89 -23.07 19.48 -18.69
C GLU A 89 -24.16 19.79 -17.67
N HIS A 90 -25.18 18.94 -17.61
CA HIS A 90 -26.30 19.12 -16.72
C HIS A 90 -26.62 17.80 -16.00
N GLY A 91 -26.22 17.69 -14.72
CA GLY A 91 -26.52 16.52 -13.89
C GLY A 91 -28.01 16.14 -13.85
N GLY A 92 -28.91 17.09 -14.12
CA GLY A 92 -30.36 16.88 -14.23
C GLY A 92 -30.88 16.28 -15.54
N VAL A 93 -30.09 16.13 -16.61
CA VAL A 93 -30.55 15.73 -17.96
C VAL A 93 -30.24 14.26 -18.26
N ASP A 94 -31.26 13.41 -18.41
CA ASP A 94 -31.08 11.96 -18.60
C ASP A 94 -30.35 11.61 -19.89
N GLU A 95 -30.60 12.37 -20.95
CA GLU A 95 -30.05 12.13 -22.28
C GLU A 95 -28.52 12.28 -22.31
N GLU A 96 -27.96 13.20 -21.52
CA GLU A 96 -26.51 13.40 -21.43
C GLU A 96 -25.83 12.22 -20.72
N TRP A 97 -26.42 11.73 -19.63
CA TRP A 97 -25.92 10.55 -18.92
C TRP A 97 -25.98 9.29 -19.77
N GLN A 98 -27.08 9.08 -20.50
CA GLN A 98 -27.20 7.94 -21.44
C GLN A 98 -26.16 8.02 -22.55
N TYR A 99 -25.94 9.23 -23.09
CA TYR A 99 -24.92 9.44 -24.11
C TYR A 99 -23.51 9.10 -23.59
N MET A 100 -23.15 9.58 -22.40
CA MET A 100 -21.83 9.31 -21.82
C MET A 100 -21.67 7.87 -21.35
N ASP A 101 -22.72 7.24 -20.83
CA ASP A 101 -22.73 5.81 -20.52
C ASP A 101 -22.45 4.97 -21.78
N ASP A 102 -23.17 5.24 -22.87
CA ASP A 102 -22.95 4.59 -24.16
C ASP A 102 -21.51 4.81 -24.67
N ALA A 103 -20.99 6.03 -24.60
CA ALA A 103 -19.64 6.36 -25.05
C ALA A 103 -18.56 5.65 -24.21
N MET A 104 -18.67 5.68 -22.89
CA MET A 104 -17.69 5.10 -21.96
C MET A 104 -17.78 3.58 -21.88
N SER A 105 -18.94 2.98 -22.20
CA SER A 105 -19.12 1.52 -22.19
C SER A 105 -18.17 0.75 -23.11
N ALA A 106 -17.57 1.42 -24.10
CA ALA A 106 -16.52 0.84 -24.92
C ALA A 106 -15.28 0.40 -24.10
N LEU A 107 -14.99 1.07 -22.98
CA LEU A 107 -13.86 0.75 -22.11
C LEU A 107 -14.15 -0.44 -21.17
N ASP A 108 -15.42 -0.75 -20.92
CA ASP A 108 -15.84 -1.77 -19.95
C ASP A 108 -15.26 -3.14 -20.28
N GLY A 109 -14.50 -3.70 -19.32
CA GLY A 109 -13.83 -4.99 -19.47
C GLY A 109 -12.68 -5.00 -20.50
N THR A 110 -12.29 -3.84 -21.01
CA THR A 110 -11.24 -3.70 -22.03
C THR A 110 -10.00 -3.02 -21.47
N VAL A 111 -10.14 -1.86 -20.82
CA VAL A 111 -9.05 -1.13 -20.16
C VAL A 111 -9.51 -0.68 -18.78
N PRO A 112 -8.69 -0.79 -17.72
CA PRO A 112 -8.99 -0.18 -16.44
C PRO A 112 -9.21 1.34 -16.58
N TYR A 113 -10.19 1.87 -15.88
CA TYR A 113 -10.43 3.31 -15.89
C TYR A 113 -11.16 3.77 -14.64
N ALA A 114 -11.15 5.10 -14.46
CA ALA A 114 -11.91 5.77 -13.43
C ALA A 114 -12.53 7.05 -13.97
N THR A 115 -13.65 7.43 -13.35
CA THR A 115 -14.24 8.76 -13.48
C THR A 115 -14.27 9.41 -12.10
N VAL A 116 -14.12 10.73 -12.07
CA VAL A 116 -14.45 11.55 -10.90
C VAL A 116 -15.63 12.45 -11.24
N PRO A 117 -16.49 12.81 -10.28
CA PRO A 117 -17.55 13.77 -10.54
C PRO A 117 -16.97 15.20 -10.52
N GLY A 118 -17.29 15.99 -11.56
CA GLY A 118 -17.02 17.43 -11.66
C GLY A 118 -18.26 18.27 -11.39
N ASN A 119 -18.12 19.58 -11.21
CA ASN A 119 -19.20 20.42 -10.68
C ASN A 119 -20.50 20.36 -11.51
N HIS A 120 -20.43 20.12 -12.82
CA HIS A 120 -21.60 19.97 -13.71
C HIS A 120 -22.38 18.66 -13.53
N ASP A 121 -21.77 17.65 -12.89
CA ASP A 121 -22.39 16.33 -12.66
C ASP A 121 -23.47 16.36 -11.56
N TRP A 122 -23.50 17.43 -10.75
CA TRP A 122 -24.55 17.72 -9.79
C TRP A 122 -25.75 18.38 -10.48
N VAL A 123 -26.96 18.19 -9.93
CA VAL A 123 -28.18 18.83 -10.47
C VAL A 123 -28.08 20.36 -10.42
N ASP A 124 -27.52 20.91 -9.34
CA ASP A 124 -27.16 22.32 -9.23
C ASP A 124 -25.63 22.43 -9.23
N GLU A 125 -25.08 23.01 -10.30
CA GLU A 125 -23.64 23.00 -10.68
C GLU A 125 -22.64 23.46 -9.61
N LEU A 126 -23.07 24.16 -8.57
CA LEU A 126 -22.20 24.67 -7.50
C LEU A 126 -22.64 24.23 -6.10
N ASP A 127 -23.67 23.39 -6.00
CA ASP A 127 -24.24 22.97 -4.72
C ASP A 127 -24.21 21.45 -4.61
N ARG A 128 -23.24 20.94 -3.84
CA ARG A 128 -23.08 19.50 -3.65
C ARG A 128 -24.13 18.88 -2.72
N SER A 129 -25.00 19.70 -2.12
CA SER A 129 -26.21 19.21 -1.46
C SER A 129 -27.33 18.85 -2.46
N SER A 130 -27.20 19.30 -3.71
CA SER A 130 -28.08 18.87 -4.80
C SER A 130 -27.79 17.43 -5.22
N SER A 131 -28.68 16.83 -6.01
CA SER A 131 -28.60 15.40 -6.30
C SER A 131 -27.42 15.05 -7.21
N ILE A 132 -26.71 13.98 -6.84
CA ILE A 132 -25.66 13.32 -7.65
C ILE A 132 -26.07 11.89 -8.08
N ALA A 133 -27.35 11.54 -7.92
CA ALA A 133 -27.83 10.17 -8.04
C ALA A 133 -27.57 9.53 -9.42
N LYS A 134 -27.56 10.34 -10.49
CA LYS A 134 -27.31 9.84 -11.85
C LYS A 134 -25.85 9.49 -12.08
N TYR A 135 -24.91 10.31 -11.59
CA TYR A 135 -23.49 9.93 -11.58
C TYR A 135 -23.31 8.57 -10.90
N LYS A 136 -23.88 8.37 -9.70
CA LYS A 136 -23.83 7.08 -9.00
C LYS A 136 -24.47 5.94 -9.80
N GLN A 137 -25.58 6.20 -10.48
CA GLN A 137 -26.26 5.21 -11.30
C GLN A 137 -25.40 4.72 -12.48
N TYR A 138 -24.73 5.63 -13.19
CA TYR A 138 -24.01 5.31 -14.43
C TYR A 138 -22.51 5.09 -14.24
N PHE A 139 -21.89 5.72 -13.25
CA PHE A 139 -20.45 5.78 -13.03
C PHE A 139 -20.03 5.51 -11.58
N GLY A 140 -20.96 5.06 -10.73
CA GLY A 140 -20.68 4.62 -9.37
C GLY A 140 -20.01 3.23 -9.29
N PRO A 141 -19.77 2.73 -8.06
CA PRO A 141 -19.01 1.50 -7.82
C PRO A 141 -19.53 0.26 -8.55
N SER A 142 -20.84 0.15 -8.76
CA SER A 142 -21.47 -0.99 -9.46
C SER A 142 -20.97 -1.18 -10.90
N ARG A 143 -20.39 -0.15 -11.52
CA ARG A 143 -19.74 -0.25 -12.83
C ARG A 143 -18.42 -1.04 -12.78
N TYR A 144 -17.76 -1.02 -11.62
CA TYR A 144 -16.39 -1.48 -11.42
C TYR A 144 -16.28 -2.67 -10.44
N GLU A 145 -17.27 -2.92 -9.59
CA GLU A 145 -17.18 -3.87 -8.46
C GLU A 145 -16.83 -5.31 -8.85
N ASP A 146 -17.17 -5.74 -10.06
CA ASP A 146 -16.83 -7.07 -10.60
C ASP A 146 -15.44 -7.11 -11.28
N ARG A 147 -14.62 -6.06 -11.14
CA ARG A 147 -13.31 -5.94 -11.79
C ARG A 147 -12.19 -6.14 -10.78
N ASP A 148 -11.26 -7.04 -11.08
CA ASP A 148 -10.11 -7.33 -10.20
C ASP A 148 -9.21 -6.11 -9.91
N TRP A 149 -9.22 -5.11 -10.80
CA TRP A 149 -8.46 -3.86 -10.64
C TRP A 149 -9.20 -2.79 -9.82
N PHE A 150 -10.48 -2.98 -9.49
CA PHE A 150 -11.23 -2.05 -8.65
C PHE A 150 -10.90 -2.31 -7.19
N GLY A 151 -10.30 -1.33 -6.52
CA GLY A 151 -9.87 -1.48 -5.15
C GLY A 151 -10.95 -1.13 -4.12
N GLY A 152 -11.81 -0.17 -4.44
CA GLY A 152 -12.94 0.19 -3.59
C GLY A 152 -13.44 1.60 -3.83
N ALA A 153 -14.49 1.94 -3.08
CA ALA A 153 -15.08 3.27 -3.05
C ALA A 153 -15.33 3.72 -1.63
N GLY A 154 -15.43 5.04 -1.44
CA GLY A 154 -15.81 5.59 -0.15
C GLY A 154 -15.82 7.12 -0.11
N PRO A 155 -15.88 7.68 1.11
CA PRO A 155 -16.32 6.98 2.32
C PRO A 155 -17.76 6.45 2.18
N THR A 156 -18.12 5.44 2.95
CA THR A 156 -19.50 4.97 3.10
C THR A 156 -19.96 5.24 4.52
N ASN A 157 -20.80 6.26 4.71
CA ASN A 157 -21.27 6.72 6.02
C ASN A 157 -22.80 6.74 6.14
N GLY A 158 -23.53 6.26 5.12
CA GLY A 158 -24.98 6.16 5.11
C GLY A 158 -25.67 7.43 4.57
N GLU A 159 -24.90 8.40 4.08
CA GLU A 159 -25.41 9.57 3.35
C GLU A 159 -25.54 9.24 1.87
N GLU A 160 -26.73 8.83 1.43
CA GLU A 160 -26.98 8.36 0.06
C GLU A 160 -26.45 9.29 -1.04
N ASN A 161 -26.46 10.62 -0.81
CA ASN A 161 -25.98 11.62 -1.78
C ASN A 161 -24.46 11.83 -1.76
N ARG A 162 -23.72 11.23 -0.82
CA ARG A 162 -22.28 11.43 -0.61
C ARG A 162 -21.47 10.14 -0.56
N ASP A 163 -22.11 9.03 -0.21
CA ASP A 163 -21.47 7.71 -0.17
C ASP A 163 -20.89 7.33 -1.53
N ASP A 164 -19.68 6.77 -1.49
CA ASP A 164 -19.03 6.06 -2.59
C ASP A 164 -18.80 6.88 -3.88
N LEU A 165 -18.59 8.19 -3.73
CA LEU A 165 -18.25 9.09 -4.84
C LEU A 165 -16.76 9.08 -5.20
N ASN A 166 -15.92 8.64 -4.28
CA ASN A 166 -14.48 8.56 -4.46
C ASN A 166 -14.11 7.09 -4.65
N THR A 167 -13.14 6.81 -5.51
CA THR A 167 -12.76 5.43 -5.85
C THR A 167 -11.26 5.28 -5.97
N TYR A 168 -10.77 4.07 -5.78
CA TYR A 168 -9.39 3.74 -6.15
C TYR A 168 -9.31 2.47 -6.99
N GLN A 169 -8.32 2.44 -7.86
CA GLN A 169 -8.05 1.35 -8.78
C GLN A 169 -6.57 0.98 -8.70
N GLN A 170 -6.27 -0.28 -8.94
CA GLN A 170 -4.91 -0.82 -8.96
C GLN A 170 -4.59 -1.31 -10.38
N PHE A 171 -3.40 -0.99 -10.88
CA PHE A 171 -2.94 -1.49 -12.18
C PHE A 171 -1.43 -1.66 -12.20
N SER A 172 -0.93 -2.57 -13.03
CA SER A 172 0.50 -2.83 -13.16
C SER A 172 1.00 -2.45 -14.54
N ALA A 173 2.15 -1.81 -14.61
CA ALA A 173 2.78 -1.41 -15.88
C ALA A 173 4.29 -1.22 -15.69
N GLY A 174 5.09 -1.53 -16.72
CA GLY A 174 6.54 -1.32 -16.67
C GLY A 174 7.30 -2.13 -15.61
N GLY A 175 6.65 -3.12 -14.98
CA GLY A 175 7.20 -3.86 -13.84
C GLY A 175 6.90 -3.23 -12.47
N TYR A 176 6.10 -2.16 -12.44
CA TYR A 176 5.64 -1.49 -11.22
C TYR A 176 4.14 -1.65 -11.04
N ASP A 177 3.72 -1.44 -9.81
CA ASP A 177 2.34 -1.52 -9.39
C ASP A 177 1.85 -0.14 -8.93
N PHE A 178 0.84 0.39 -9.61
CA PHE A 178 0.31 1.72 -9.39
C PHE A 178 -1.03 1.71 -8.67
N LEU A 179 -1.27 2.80 -7.96
CA LEU A 179 -2.57 3.18 -7.44
C LEU A 179 -3.10 4.37 -8.28
N HIS A 180 -4.35 4.30 -8.70
CA HIS A 180 -5.10 5.47 -9.13
C HIS A 180 -6.12 5.81 -8.04
N LEU A 181 -6.11 7.06 -7.58
CA LEU A 181 -7.04 7.56 -6.57
C LEU A 181 -7.88 8.68 -7.18
N GLY A 182 -9.19 8.48 -7.28
CA GLY A 182 -10.13 9.45 -7.84
C GLY A 182 -10.99 10.08 -6.75
N LEU A 183 -10.91 11.41 -6.60
CA LEU A 183 -11.67 12.17 -5.61
C LEU A 183 -12.69 13.12 -6.26
N GLU A 184 -13.85 13.25 -5.62
CA GLU A 184 -14.91 14.17 -6.02
C GLU A 184 -14.45 15.63 -6.10
N TRP A 185 -15.17 16.45 -6.88
CA TRP A 185 -14.94 17.89 -6.98
C TRP A 185 -14.86 18.57 -5.59
N GLU A 186 -13.75 19.28 -5.36
CA GLU A 186 -13.42 19.97 -4.11
C GLU A 186 -13.61 19.06 -2.88
N PRO A 187 -12.83 17.96 -2.77
CA PRO A 187 -13.11 16.87 -1.83
C PRO A 187 -13.11 17.38 -0.38
N PRO A 188 -14.21 17.22 0.38
CA PRO A 188 -14.40 17.86 1.68
C PRO A 188 -13.80 17.05 2.82
N GLY A 189 -13.83 17.67 4.00
CA GLY A 189 -13.34 17.11 5.25
C GLY A 189 -11.84 17.28 5.41
N SER A 190 -11.23 16.39 6.19
CA SER A 190 -9.83 16.44 6.60
C SER A 190 -9.22 15.04 6.60
N VAL A 191 -7.91 14.96 6.38
CA VAL A 191 -7.16 13.70 6.38
C VAL A 191 -7.25 12.90 7.69
N ASP A 192 -7.51 13.58 8.82
CA ASP A 192 -7.67 12.95 10.14
C ASP A 192 -9.06 12.30 10.38
N ASP A 193 -10.02 12.47 9.47
CA ASP A 193 -11.39 11.95 9.63
C ASP A 193 -11.76 11.03 8.45
N SER A 194 -11.59 9.73 8.64
CA SER A 194 -11.85 8.70 7.61
C SER A 194 -13.32 8.60 7.17
N SER A 195 -14.24 9.28 7.86
CA SER A 195 -15.64 9.39 7.41
C SER A 195 -15.84 10.46 6.33
N THR A 196 -14.80 11.26 6.06
CA THR A 196 -14.78 12.29 5.02
C THR A 196 -13.98 11.85 3.80
N PRO A 197 -14.24 12.43 2.60
CA PRO A 197 -13.50 12.13 1.38
C PRO A 197 -11.98 12.27 1.51
N LEU A 198 -11.46 13.31 2.17
CA LEU A 198 -10.01 13.45 2.38
C LEU A 198 -9.44 12.42 3.37
N GLY A 199 -10.13 12.11 4.46
CA GLY A 199 -9.63 11.09 5.41
C GLY A 199 -9.73 9.68 4.85
N TRP A 200 -10.75 9.38 4.03
CA TRP A 200 -10.81 8.13 3.29
C TRP A 200 -9.66 8.02 2.28
N ALA A 201 -9.36 9.10 1.56
CA ALA A 201 -8.21 9.17 0.66
C ALA A 201 -6.90 8.88 1.40
N GLN A 202 -6.69 9.49 2.57
CA GLN A 202 -5.52 9.23 3.41
C GLN A 202 -5.45 7.75 3.84
N GLN A 203 -6.57 7.17 4.28
CA GLN A 203 -6.62 5.75 4.65
C GLN A 203 -6.22 4.82 3.50
N VAL A 204 -6.61 5.14 2.26
CA VAL A 204 -6.21 4.36 1.08
C VAL A 204 -4.71 4.53 0.81
N LEU A 205 -4.18 5.74 0.92
CA LEU A 205 -2.74 5.99 0.75
C LEU A 205 -1.92 5.23 1.82
N ASP A 206 -2.37 5.24 3.07
CA ASP A 206 -1.74 4.50 4.19
C ASP A 206 -1.81 2.97 4.01
N GLN A 207 -2.84 2.47 3.32
CA GLN A 207 -2.97 1.05 3.00
C GLN A 207 -1.98 0.60 1.91
N TYR A 208 -1.55 1.52 1.05
CA TYR A 208 -0.73 1.25 -0.12
C TYR A 208 0.49 2.18 -0.20
N PRO A 209 1.35 2.22 0.85
CA PRO A 209 2.46 3.17 0.92
C PRO A 209 3.48 2.95 -0.20
N ASP A 210 3.61 1.71 -0.70
CA ASP A 210 4.61 1.33 -1.71
C ASP A 210 4.12 1.45 -3.16
N ARG A 211 2.88 1.93 -3.38
CA ARG A 211 2.26 2.01 -4.71
C ARG A 211 2.34 3.46 -5.20
N PRO A 212 3.16 3.77 -6.22
CA PRO A 212 3.15 5.09 -6.84
C PRO A 212 1.73 5.46 -7.27
N THR A 213 1.28 6.63 -6.82
CA THR A 213 -0.11 7.04 -6.90
C THR A 213 -0.30 8.19 -7.87
N ILE A 214 -1.25 8.00 -8.79
CA ILE A 214 -1.84 9.06 -9.61
C ILE A 214 -3.15 9.50 -8.94
N LEU A 215 -3.20 10.75 -8.49
CA LEU A 215 -4.42 11.38 -7.98
C LEU A 215 -5.16 12.07 -9.11
N THR A 216 -6.47 11.84 -9.23
CA THR A 216 -7.35 12.62 -10.09
C THR A 216 -8.41 13.30 -9.25
N THR A 217 -8.55 14.62 -9.39
CA THR A 217 -9.68 15.38 -8.83
C THR A 217 -9.99 16.56 -9.73
N HIS A 218 -11.24 16.99 -9.75
CA HIS A 218 -11.72 17.89 -10.81
C HIS A 218 -11.11 19.31 -10.73
N SER A 219 -11.19 19.99 -9.58
CA SER A 219 -10.70 21.37 -9.39
C SER A 219 -9.44 21.40 -8.53
N TYR A 220 -8.27 21.34 -9.16
CA TYR A 220 -6.98 21.28 -8.45
C TYR A 220 -5.95 22.32 -8.90
N TYR A 221 -5.77 22.52 -10.20
CA TYR A 221 -4.81 23.47 -10.76
C TYR A 221 -5.50 24.38 -11.78
N ARG A 222 -5.07 25.65 -11.91
CA ARG A 222 -5.64 26.60 -12.87
C ARG A 222 -4.56 27.21 -13.77
N ASP A 223 -4.98 27.65 -14.94
CA ASP A 223 -4.19 28.31 -15.98
C ASP A 223 -4.11 29.85 -15.79
N ASP A 224 -5.12 30.50 -15.21
CA ASP A 224 -5.08 31.96 -14.91
C ASP A 224 -5.75 32.39 -13.58
N PRO A 225 -5.03 33.08 -12.67
CA PRO A 225 -3.56 33.13 -12.63
C PRO A 225 -3.03 31.74 -12.30
N GLU A 226 -2.04 31.29 -13.05
CA GLU A 226 -1.45 29.95 -12.92
C GLU A 226 -1.12 29.58 -11.47
N GLY A 227 -1.50 28.37 -11.05
CA GLY A 227 -1.25 27.86 -9.70
C GLY A 227 -2.45 27.13 -9.09
N ARG A 228 -2.32 26.67 -7.85
CA ARG A 228 -3.43 26.05 -7.11
C ARG A 228 -4.44 27.11 -6.63
N PRO A 229 -5.76 26.89 -6.79
CA PRO A 229 -6.76 27.75 -6.19
C PRO A 229 -6.72 27.64 -4.66
N LYS A 230 -7.04 28.75 -3.98
CA LYS A 230 -7.02 28.86 -2.50
C LYS A 230 -8.40 29.04 -1.89
N ALA A 231 -9.43 28.97 -2.72
CA ALA A 231 -10.81 29.16 -2.35
C ALA A 231 -11.66 28.15 -3.10
N VAL A 232 -12.61 27.56 -2.38
CA VAL A 232 -13.63 26.68 -2.92
C VAL A 232 -14.65 27.45 -3.73
N GLN A 233 -15.22 26.79 -4.72
CA GLN A 233 -16.32 27.25 -5.55
C GLN A 233 -17.67 26.66 -5.11
N GLU A 234 -17.66 25.56 -4.35
CA GLU A 234 -18.86 25.01 -3.73
C GLU A 234 -19.56 26.07 -2.87
N SER A 235 -20.86 26.22 -3.09
CA SER A 235 -21.68 27.34 -2.65
C SER A 235 -21.86 27.46 -1.13
N ASN A 236 -21.79 26.33 -0.41
CA ASN A 236 -21.87 26.26 1.04
C ASN A 236 -20.48 26.35 1.71
N GLY A 237 -19.41 26.31 0.92
CA GLY A 237 -18.03 26.30 1.38
C GLY A 237 -17.61 24.97 2.01
N ASP A 238 -18.39 23.90 1.80
CA ASP A 238 -18.03 22.55 2.21
C ASP A 238 -17.18 21.94 1.10
N GLY A 239 -15.86 21.90 1.28
CA GLY A 239 -14.92 21.42 0.27
C GLY A 239 -13.48 21.87 0.54
N ASN A 240 -12.54 21.33 -0.22
CA ASN A 240 -11.15 21.75 -0.20
C ASN A 240 -10.70 22.21 -1.59
N ALA A 241 -10.06 23.38 -1.64
CA ALA A 241 -9.44 23.88 -2.86
C ALA A 241 -8.12 23.14 -3.12
N GLY A 242 -7.64 23.15 -4.37
CA GLY A 242 -6.39 22.46 -4.74
C GLY A 242 -5.18 22.79 -3.85
N GLN A 243 -5.08 24.01 -3.30
CA GLN A 243 -4.01 24.33 -2.35
C GLN A 243 -4.11 23.52 -1.05
N THR A 244 -5.31 23.33 -0.51
CA THR A 244 -5.53 22.54 0.71
C THR A 244 -5.34 21.05 0.44
N VAL A 245 -5.82 20.56 -0.71
CA VAL A 245 -5.55 19.17 -1.14
C VAL A 245 -4.05 18.93 -1.27
N TRP A 246 -3.29 19.90 -1.77
CA TRP A 246 -1.83 19.82 -1.79
C TRP A 246 -1.22 19.74 -0.39
N GLU A 247 -1.56 20.68 0.48
CA GLU A 247 -0.95 20.82 1.82
C GLU A 247 -1.28 19.63 2.72
N ASP A 248 -2.52 19.12 2.66
CA ASP A 248 -3.00 18.13 3.60
C ASP A 248 -2.85 16.68 3.10
N LEU A 249 -2.93 16.46 1.77
CA LEU A 249 -2.95 15.10 1.19
C LEU A 249 -1.77 14.84 0.24
N VAL A 250 -1.44 15.74 -0.68
CA VAL A 250 -0.44 15.42 -1.72
C VAL A 250 1.01 15.57 -1.22
N SER A 251 1.36 16.69 -0.57
CA SER A 251 2.74 16.90 -0.12
C SER A 251 3.18 15.95 1.00
N PRO A 252 2.33 15.54 1.95
CA PRO A 252 2.77 14.64 3.02
C PRO A 252 2.96 13.18 2.57
N ASN A 253 2.35 12.78 1.45
CA ASN A 253 2.33 11.39 0.99
C ASN A 253 3.34 11.16 -0.15
N ALA A 254 4.49 10.56 0.20
CA ALA A 254 5.62 10.36 -0.70
C ALA A 254 5.27 9.58 -2.00
N GLN A 255 4.30 8.66 -1.91
CA GLN A 255 3.86 7.82 -3.02
C GLN A 255 3.06 8.59 -4.09
N VAL A 256 2.48 9.74 -3.78
CA VAL A 256 1.77 10.56 -4.79
C VAL A 256 2.79 11.26 -5.67
N PHE A 257 2.83 10.90 -6.96
CA PHE A 257 3.80 11.46 -7.92
C PHE A 257 3.14 12.28 -9.03
N MET A 258 1.83 12.16 -9.21
CA MET A 258 1.11 12.84 -10.28
C MET A 258 -0.29 13.24 -9.84
N VAL A 259 -0.71 14.45 -10.21
CA VAL A 259 -2.09 14.94 -10.06
C VAL A 259 -2.65 15.35 -11.42
N LEU A 260 -3.80 14.80 -11.78
CA LEU A 260 -4.56 15.11 -12.99
C LEU A 260 -5.84 15.87 -12.63
N CYS A 261 -6.16 16.92 -13.39
CA CYS A 261 -7.35 17.73 -13.14
C CYS A 261 -7.87 18.48 -14.38
N GLY A 262 -9.16 18.82 -14.31
CA GLY A 262 -9.89 19.61 -15.30
C GLY A 262 -10.36 20.97 -14.74
N HIS A 263 -11.64 21.32 -14.97
CA HIS A 263 -12.38 22.45 -14.37
C HIS A 263 -11.97 23.87 -14.82
N TRP A 264 -10.66 24.15 -14.93
CA TRP A 264 -10.15 25.50 -15.17
C TRP A 264 -9.72 25.72 -16.63
N PHE A 265 -10.25 26.77 -17.26
CA PHE A 265 -10.03 27.08 -18.68
C PHE A 265 -10.00 28.59 -18.99
N ARG A 266 -9.43 29.41 -18.10
CA ARG A 266 -9.52 30.87 -18.24
C ARG A 266 -8.67 31.45 -19.37
N ASP A 267 -7.57 30.82 -19.70
CA ASP A 267 -6.77 31.13 -20.89
C ASP A 267 -7.07 30.10 -21.98
N ASP A 268 -6.31 29.02 -22.05
CA ASP A 268 -6.49 27.95 -23.03
C ASP A 268 -6.83 26.58 -22.43
N GLY A 269 -6.93 26.51 -21.09
CA GLY A 269 -7.25 25.31 -20.31
C GLY A 269 -6.14 24.28 -20.26
N GLU A 270 -4.89 24.67 -20.47
CA GLU A 270 -3.73 23.82 -20.26
C GLU A 270 -2.73 24.49 -19.33
N ALA A 271 -2.26 23.78 -18.31
CA ALA A 271 -1.15 24.23 -17.47
C ALA A 271 -0.48 23.01 -16.82
N HIS A 272 0.76 23.16 -16.39
CA HIS A 272 1.42 22.13 -15.59
C HIS A 272 2.51 22.73 -14.70
N GLN A 273 2.77 22.08 -13.57
CA GLN A 273 3.92 22.40 -12.73
C GLN A 273 4.57 21.15 -12.15
N VAL A 274 5.81 21.32 -11.68
CA VAL A 274 6.52 20.32 -10.88
C VAL A 274 6.73 20.90 -9.50
N SER A 275 6.24 20.20 -8.49
CA SER A 275 6.42 20.55 -7.08
C SER A 275 7.26 19.51 -6.36
N THR A 276 7.86 19.89 -5.25
CA THR A 276 8.58 18.98 -4.35
C THR A 276 7.70 18.70 -3.14
N ASN A 277 7.47 17.43 -2.82
CA ASN A 277 6.69 17.02 -1.65
C ASN A 277 7.56 17.01 -0.38
N ASP A 278 6.98 16.61 0.75
CA ASP A 278 7.66 16.66 2.06
C ASP A 278 8.74 15.57 2.23
N ALA A 279 8.77 14.61 1.30
CA ALA A 279 9.80 13.57 1.18
C ALA A 279 10.90 13.94 0.15
N ASP A 280 10.97 15.21 -0.27
CA ASP A 280 11.89 15.71 -1.29
C ASP A 280 11.71 15.08 -2.71
N GLU A 281 10.58 14.41 -2.94
CA GLU A 281 10.22 13.79 -4.22
C GLU A 281 9.43 14.73 -5.13
N GLN A 282 9.57 14.53 -6.45
CA GLN A 282 8.84 15.33 -7.45
C GLN A 282 7.38 14.87 -7.60
N VAL A 283 6.48 15.85 -7.72
CA VAL A 283 5.06 15.69 -8.04
C VAL A 283 4.71 16.50 -9.29
N TYR A 284 4.15 15.81 -10.29
CA TYR A 284 3.74 16.39 -11.57
C TYR A 284 2.25 16.74 -11.55
N GLU A 285 1.93 18.02 -11.59
CA GLU A 285 0.54 18.51 -11.53
C GLU A 285 0.13 19.02 -12.89
N ILE A 286 -0.92 18.45 -13.46
CA ILE A 286 -1.24 18.57 -14.88
C ILE A 286 -2.72 18.94 -15.03
N LEU A 287 -2.98 20.13 -15.59
CA LEU A 287 -4.31 20.63 -15.96
C LEU A 287 -4.57 20.40 -17.45
N ALA A 288 -5.70 19.79 -17.78
CA ALA A 288 -6.26 19.77 -19.12
C ALA A 288 -7.76 20.06 -19.07
N ASN A 289 -8.23 21.06 -19.78
CA ASN A 289 -9.64 21.34 -19.93
C ASN A 289 -9.90 22.04 -21.27
N TYR A 290 -10.56 21.32 -22.18
CA TYR A 290 -10.81 21.82 -23.52
C TYR A 290 -12.22 22.42 -23.71
N GLN A 291 -13.03 22.51 -22.65
CA GLN A 291 -14.44 22.91 -22.74
C GLN A 291 -14.61 24.31 -23.37
N GLY A 292 -13.68 25.23 -23.09
CA GLY A 292 -13.68 26.59 -23.64
C GLY A 292 -13.25 26.68 -25.12
N ARG A 293 -12.68 25.61 -25.67
CA ARG A 293 -12.21 25.55 -27.07
C ARG A 293 -13.39 25.30 -28.01
N SER A 294 -13.17 25.51 -29.30
CA SER A 294 -14.22 25.29 -30.31
C SER A 294 -14.78 23.87 -30.20
N LYS A 295 -16.10 23.74 -29.99
CA LYS A 295 -16.81 22.46 -29.82
C LYS A 295 -16.21 21.58 -28.71
N GLY A 296 -15.83 22.19 -27.59
CA GLY A 296 -15.20 21.50 -26.46
C GLY A 296 -13.82 20.91 -26.81
N GLY A 297 -13.15 21.40 -27.86
CA GLY A 297 -11.85 20.89 -28.28
C GLY A 297 -11.89 19.75 -29.31
N HIS A 298 -13.05 19.40 -29.87
CA HIS A 298 -13.16 18.33 -30.89
C HIS A 298 -12.66 16.94 -30.44
N GLY A 299 -12.82 16.59 -29.16
CA GLY A 299 -12.38 15.29 -28.62
C GLY A 299 -10.88 15.21 -28.36
N LEU A 300 -10.22 16.31 -27.99
CA LEU A 300 -8.82 16.25 -27.56
C LEU A 300 -8.70 15.36 -26.31
N LEU A 301 -7.69 14.51 -26.29
CA LEU A 301 -7.28 13.71 -25.13
C LEU A 301 -5.79 13.87 -24.91
N ARG A 302 -5.33 13.60 -23.68
CA ARG A 302 -3.90 13.53 -23.35
C ARG A 302 -3.42 12.10 -23.23
N ARG A 303 -2.30 11.80 -23.87
CA ARG A 303 -1.51 10.60 -23.63
C ARG A 303 -0.35 10.95 -22.72
N ILE A 304 -0.24 10.24 -21.60
CA ILE A 304 0.86 10.33 -20.65
C ILE A 304 1.66 9.04 -20.80
N GLU A 305 2.76 9.14 -21.56
CA GLU A 305 3.58 8.02 -22.00
C GLU A 305 4.80 7.91 -21.08
N PHE A 306 4.89 6.83 -20.32
CA PHE A 306 6.00 6.52 -19.44
C PHE A 306 7.04 5.73 -20.22
N ARG A 307 8.10 6.39 -20.67
CA ARG A 307 9.09 5.84 -21.60
C ARG A 307 10.41 5.59 -20.87
N PRO A 308 10.79 4.33 -20.60
CA PRO A 308 12.11 4.02 -20.11
C PRO A 308 13.20 4.49 -21.07
N GLY A 309 14.35 4.87 -20.51
CA GLY A 309 15.55 5.21 -21.25
C GLY A 309 16.17 4.00 -21.93
N GLU A 310 16.68 4.18 -23.15
CA GLU A 310 17.44 3.14 -23.85
C GLU A 310 18.89 3.09 -23.34
N GLY A 311 19.10 2.48 -22.17
CA GLY A 311 20.42 2.29 -21.53
C GLY A 311 20.84 3.41 -20.57
N ASP A 312 22.01 3.22 -19.92
CA ASP A 312 22.45 3.99 -18.74
C ASP A 312 22.59 5.52 -18.95
N ASP A 313 22.67 6.00 -20.21
CA ASP A 313 22.90 7.41 -20.54
C ASP A 313 21.63 8.18 -20.96
N VAL A 314 20.48 7.51 -21.07
CA VAL A 314 19.21 8.13 -21.45
C VAL A 314 18.27 8.04 -20.25
N PRO A 315 17.78 9.17 -19.68
CA PRO A 315 16.88 9.10 -18.54
C PRO A 315 15.52 8.52 -18.95
N ASP A 316 14.84 7.85 -18.01
CA ASP A 316 13.42 7.57 -18.21
C ASP A 316 12.64 8.89 -18.26
N ARG A 317 11.52 8.87 -18.98
CA ARG A 317 10.79 10.09 -19.30
C ARG A 317 9.29 9.88 -19.30
N ILE A 318 8.58 10.74 -18.59
CA ILE A 318 7.14 10.94 -18.75
C ILE A 318 6.94 11.93 -19.90
N GLN A 319 6.27 11.52 -20.97
CA GLN A 319 5.95 12.39 -22.11
C GLN A 319 4.44 12.62 -22.18
N VAL A 320 4.03 13.88 -22.23
CA VAL A 320 2.63 14.26 -22.39
C VAL A 320 2.39 14.74 -23.81
N ARG A 321 1.33 14.23 -24.45
CA ARG A 321 0.95 14.60 -25.82
C ARG A 321 -0.57 14.73 -25.94
N THR A 322 -1.01 15.87 -26.45
CA THR A 322 -2.42 16.12 -26.74
C THR A 322 -2.76 15.85 -28.21
N SER A 323 -3.82 15.09 -28.47
CA SER A 323 -4.33 14.88 -29.83
C SER A 323 -5.83 14.59 -29.86
N SER A 324 -6.48 14.82 -31.00
CA SER A 324 -7.91 14.55 -31.22
C SER A 324 -8.06 13.38 -32.21
N PRO A 325 -8.57 12.20 -31.79
CA PRO A 325 -8.86 11.10 -32.70
C PRO A 325 -9.98 11.43 -33.69
N SER A 326 -10.88 12.34 -33.32
CA SER A 326 -12.02 12.75 -34.15
C SER A 326 -11.61 13.56 -35.39
N THR A 327 -10.52 14.34 -35.27
CA THR A 327 -10.06 15.25 -36.32
C THR A 327 -8.69 14.87 -36.89
N GLY A 328 -7.92 14.05 -36.17
CA GLY A 328 -6.50 13.79 -36.44
C GLY A 328 -5.59 14.94 -36.06
N GLU A 329 -6.09 15.97 -35.36
CA GLU A 329 -5.28 17.09 -34.87
C GLU A 329 -4.28 16.61 -33.82
N VAL A 330 -3.02 17.04 -33.97
CA VAL A 330 -1.97 16.87 -32.97
C VAL A 330 -1.55 18.27 -32.54
N LYS A 331 -1.47 18.48 -31.23
CA LYS A 331 -1.01 19.74 -30.65
C LYS A 331 0.48 19.65 -30.31
N GLU A 332 1.25 20.63 -30.75
CA GLU A 332 2.72 20.66 -30.64
C GLU A 332 3.22 21.89 -29.86
N ASP A 333 2.32 22.71 -29.32
CA ASP A 333 2.68 23.81 -28.41
C ASP A 333 3.14 23.29 -27.04
N SER A 334 3.78 24.15 -26.25
CA SER A 334 4.43 23.77 -25.00
C SER A 334 3.49 23.21 -23.94
N ASP A 335 2.23 23.62 -23.97
CA ASP A 335 1.24 23.25 -22.96
C ASP A 335 0.48 21.97 -23.35
N SER A 336 0.60 21.56 -24.62
CA SER A 336 0.06 20.31 -25.16
C SER A 336 1.11 19.21 -25.39
N GLN A 337 2.40 19.57 -25.48
CA GLN A 337 3.49 18.61 -25.70
C GLN A 337 4.72 18.96 -24.86
N PHE A 338 4.91 18.21 -23.77
CA PHE A 338 6.00 18.40 -22.82
C PHE A 338 6.49 17.08 -22.24
N SER A 339 7.56 17.11 -21.45
CA SER A 339 8.10 15.92 -20.81
C SER A 339 8.87 16.21 -19.54
N PHE A 340 8.93 15.21 -18.66
CA PHE A 340 9.71 15.22 -17.42
C PHE A 340 10.68 14.05 -17.41
N ASP A 341 11.94 14.33 -17.05
CA ASP A 341 12.92 13.28 -16.77
C ASP A 341 12.70 12.78 -15.34
N LEU A 342 12.67 11.47 -15.18
CA LEU A 342 12.41 10.78 -13.92
C LEU A 342 13.15 9.45 -13.95
N ASP A 343 13.76 9.02 -12.86
CA ASP A 343 14.25 7.64 -12.75
C ASP A 343 13.08 6.75 -12.29
N PHE A 344 12.58 5.87 -13.14
CA PHE A 344 11.41 5.03 -12.78
C PHE A 344 11.77 3.97 -11.75
N ASP A 345 12.99 3.44 -11.77
CA ASP A 345 13.40 2.45 -10.77
C ASP A 345 13.55 3.11 -9.40
N SER A 346 14.09 4.33 -9.34
CA SER A 346 14.16 5.11 -8.08
C SER A 346 12.79 5.60 -7.62
N ARG A 347 11.90 6.04 -8.54
CA ARG A 347 10.62 6.65 -8.14
C ARG A 347 9.50 5.65 -7.93
N PHE A 348 9.45 4.62 -8.78
CA PHE A 348 8.36 3.64 -8.82
C PHE A 348 8.78 2.25 -8.38
N GLY A 349 10.08 1.97 -8.37
CA GLY A 349 10.58 0.82 -7.64
C GLY A 349 10.24 1.08 -6.18
N SER A 350 9.26 0.34 -5.67
CA SER A 350 9.25 0.05 -4.25
C SER A 350 10.66 -0.47 -3.96
N ALA A 351 11.31 0.00 -2.90
CA ALA A 351 12.27 -0.85 -2.22
C ALA A 351 11.48 -2.10 -1.83
N SER A 352 11.36 -3.05 -2.76
CA SER A 352 10.51 -4.20 -2.55
C SER A 352 11.32 -5.12 -1.67
N SER A 353 11.25 -4.84 -0.40
CA SER A 353 11.17 -5.88 0.59
C SER A 353 9.91 -6.68 0.22
N GLU A 354 10.07 -7.73 -0.59
CA GLU A 354 8.97 -8.64 -0.93
C GLU A 354 8.22 -8.97 0.37
N THR A 355 6.89 -8.78 0.43
CA THR A 355 6.12 -9.26 1.57
C THR A 355 6.36 -10.76 1.72
N GLN A 356 7.08 -11.12 2.78
CA GLN A 356 7.37 -12.49 3.16
C GLN A 356 6.37 -12.97 4.20
N ARG A 357 6.25 -14.29 4.32
CA ARG A 357 5.42 -14.94 5.35
C ARG A 357 6.24 -15.95 6.11
N VAL A 358 6.18 -15.87 7.43
CA VAL A 358 6.74 -16.88 8.34
C VAL A 358 5.64 -17.40 9.28
N THR A 359 5.71 -18.68 9.61
CA THR A 359 4.76 -19.35 10.50
C THR A 359 5.52 -20.10 11.58
N PHE A 360 5.10 -19.91 12.83
CA PHE A 360 5.66 -20.57 14.00
C PHE A 360 4.58 -21.46 14.62
N GLN A 361 4.86 -22.76 14.71
CA GLN A 361 3.96 -23.73 15.34
C GLN A 361 4.74 -24.93 15.85
N GLN A 362 4.51 -25.33 17.10
CA GLN A 362 5.23 -26.42 17.74
C GLN A 362 5.18 -27.71 16.90
N GLY A 363 6.36 -28.27 16.62
CA GLY A 363 6.52 -29.52 15.86
C GLY A 363 6.34 -29.42 14.35
N VAL A 364 6.12 -28.21 13.80
CA VAL A 364 5.97 -27.96 12.35
C VAL A 364 7.25 -27.35 11.82
N ASP A 365 7.72 -27.84 10.66
CA ASP A 365 8.93 -27.36 9.96
C ASP A 365 10.20 -27.23 10.83
N GLY A 366 10.27 -28.01 11.91
CA GLY A 366 11.40 -28.02 12.84
C GLY A 366 11.34 -27.00 13.97
N TYR A 367 10.27 -26.20 14.06
CA TYR A 367 10.06 -25.25 15.14
C TYR A 367 9.64 -25.95 16.44
N ASP A 368 10.32 -25.65 17.55
CA ASP A 368 10.08 -26.24 18.88
C ASP A 368 10.01 -25.20 20.01
N GLY A 369 9.81 -23.92 19.66
CA GLY A 369 9.86 -22.77 20.57
C GLY A 369 8.52 -22.30 21.15
N THR A 370 7.40 -23.00 20.97
CA THR A 370 6.15 -22.61 21.66
C THR A 370 6.26 -23.00 23.13
N VAL A 371 6.06 -22.03 24.01
CA VAL A 371 5.98 -22.23 25.46
C VAL A 371 4.64 -21.68 25.91
N ASP A 372 3.89 -22.46 26.66
CA ASP A 372 2.64 -22.01 27.26
C ASP A 372 2.39 -22.69 28.61
N ILE A 373 1.59 -22.02 29.44
CA ILE A 373 1.24 -22.49 30.79
C ILE A 373 -0.19 -22.11 31.13
N ASP A 374 -0.73 -22.84 32.09
CA ASP A 374 -1.98 -22.57 32.77
C ASP A 374 -1.68 -22.23 34.25
N LEU A 375 -2.20 -21.10 34.70
CA LEU A 375 -2.05 -20.59 36.06
C LEU A 375 -3.40 -20.66 36.77
N ARG A 376 -3.51 -21.48 37.82
CA ARG A 376 -4.78 -21.70 38.53
C ARG A 376 -4.69 -21.29 40.00
N GLU A 377 -5.52 -20.33 40.40
CA GLU A 377 -5.60 -19.88 41.80
C GLU A 377 -6.12 -21.00 42.73
N ALA A 378 -6.92 -21.92 42.20
CA ALA A 378 -7.44 -23.06 42.95
C ALA A 378 -6.35 -24.09 43.32
N ASP A 379 -5.23 -24.13 42.58
CA ASP A 379 -4.08 -25.00 42.86
C ASP A 379 -2.75 -24.23 42.69
N PRO A 380 -2.47 -23.27 43.59
CA PRO A 380 -1.55 -22.18 43.28
C PRO A 380 -0.05 -22.58 43.28
N GLU A 381 0.26 -23.78 43.75
CA GLU A 381 1.63 -24.32 43.84
C GLU A 381 1.90 -25.39 42.77
N THR A 382 0.95 -25.64 41.86
CA THR A 382 1.07 -26.62 40.78
C THR A 382 1.41 -25.93 39.47
N ALA A 383 2.42 -26.45 38.77
CA ALA A 383 2.78 -26.05 37.41
C ALA A 383 2.01 -26.92 36.41
N TYR A 384 1.55 -26.30 35.32
CA TYR A 384 0.75 -26.94 34.28
C TYR A 384 1.37 -26.82 32.88
N GLY A 385 2.67 -26.61 32.76
CA GLY A 385 3.36 -26.54 31.46
C GLY A 385 3.31 -27.83 30.62
N ASP A 386 2.95 -28.98 31.21
CA ASP A 386 2.74 -30.24 30.49
C ASP A 386 1.25 -30.49 30.10
N ALA A 387 0.34 -29.54 30.36
CA ALA A 387 -1.10 -29.74 30.12
C ALA A 387 -1.42 -29.61 28.62
N GLU A 388 -2.31 -30.45 28.08
CA GLU A 388 -2.74 -30.38 26.65
C GLU A 388 -3.78 -29.27 26.36
N THR A 389 -4.28 -28.61 27.40
CA THR A 389 -5.25 -27.52 27.33
C THR A 389 -4.98 -26.50 28.42
N ALA A 390 -5.11 -25.22 28.10
CA ALA A 390 -5.09 -24.11 29.05
C ALA A 390 -6.49 -23.52 29.20
N THR A 391 -6.79 -23.01 30.40
CA THR A 391 -8.11 -22.44 30.73
C THR A 391 -7.99 -20.98 31.14
N VAL A 392 -9.00 -20.19 30.78
CA VAL A 392 -9.09 -18.76 31.10
C VAL A 392 -10.48 -18.49 31.68
N ASP A 393 -10.54 -18.28 32.99
CA ASP A 393 -11.80 -18.17 33.73
C ASP A 393 -11.64 -17.28 34.98
N SER A 394 -12.65 -16.48 35.33
CA SER A 394 -12.66 -15.72 36.58
C SER A 394 -13.24 -16.50 37.77
N ASP A 395 -13.78 -17.70 37.55
CA ASP A 395 -14.37 -18.57 38.55
C ASP A 395 -14.12 -20.08 38.27
N ASP A 396 -12.86 -20.53 38.25
CA ASP A 396 -12.47 -21.93 38.09
C ASP A 396 -11.90 -22.55 39.38
N PRO A 397 -12.46 -23.68 39.87
CA PRO A 397 -13.67 -24.35 39.39
C PRO A 397 -14.93 -23.54 39.69
N GLN A 398 -15.95 -23.66 38.84
CA GLN A 398 -17.23 -22.93 38.97
C GLN A 398 -17.76 -22.85 40.41
N GLY A 399 -18.01 -21.63 40.87
CA GLY A 399 -18.55 -21.28 42.17
C GLY A 399 -17.50 -21.21 43.29
N SER A 400 -16.21 -21.23 42.95
CA SER A 400 -15.09 -21.11 43.90
C SER A 400 -14.69 -19.65 44.17
N GLY A 401 -14.88 -18.78 43.19
CA GLY A 401 -14.37 -17.40 43.15
C GLY A 401 -12.88 -17.30 42.85
N ASN A 402 -12.24 -18.39 42.45
CA ASN A 402 -10.82 -18.45 42.08
C ASN A 402 -10.66 -18.24 40.57
N SER A 403 -9.59 -17.61 40.12
CA SER A 403 -9.34 -17.38 38.69
C SER A 403 -8.32 -18.36 38.09
N ALA A 404 -8.42 -18.55 36.78
CA ALA A 404 -7.43 -19.19 35.93
C ALA A 404 -7.02 -18.27 34.77
N GLN A 405 -5.73 -18.32 34.42
CA GLN A 405 -5.12 -17.54 33.34
C GLN A 405 -4.22 -18.44 32.50
N ALA A 406 -4.01 -18.08 31.24
CA ALA A 406 -3.06 -18.78 30.36
C ALA A 406 -1.97 -17.82 29.89
N LEU A 407 -0.75 -18.32 29.70
CA LEU A 407 0.32 -17.57 29.05
C LEU A 407 0.81 -18.33 27.82
N VAL A 408 1.16 -17.60 26.76
CA VAL A 408 1.70 -18.17 25.52
C VAL A 408 2.86 -17.30 25.03
N ARG A 409 3.97 -17.94 24.64
CA ARG A 409 5.15 -17.31 24.05
C ARG A 409 5.69 -18.16 22.91
N PHE A 410 6.26 -17.49 21.91
CA PHE A 410 6.99 -18.12 20.81
C PHE A 410 8.46 -17.70 20.92
N ASP A 411 9.32 -18.61 21.39
CA ASP A 411 10.76 -18.41 21.50
C ASP A 411 11.44 -18.53 20.13
N GLY A 412 12.57 -17.83 19.96
CA GLY A 412 13.28 -17.81 18.68
C GLY A 412 12.48 -17.17 17.55
N LEU A 413 11.53 -16.29 17.87
CA LEU A 413 10.70 -15.59 16.88
C LEU A 413 11.52 -14.68 15.97
N VAL A 414 12.43 -13.89 16.55
CA VAL A 414 13.21 -12.86 15.87
C VAL A 414 14.69 -13.23 15.87
N GLY A 415 15.33 -13.19 14.69
CA GLY A 415 16.75 -13.50 14.50
C GLY A 415 17.10 -13.67 13.03
N ALA A 416 18.38 -13.93 12.73
CA ALA A 416 18.85 -14.04 11.34
C ALA A 416 18.78 -15.47 10.75
N ALA A 417 18.29 -16.46 11.50
CA ALA A 417 18.20 -17.83 10.98
C ALA A 417 17.00 -18.03 10.04
N ASP A 418 17.15 -18.93 9.06
CA ASP A 418 16.06 -19.34 8.17
C ASP A 418 14.81 -19.73 8.96
N GLY A 419 13.66 -19.13 8.62
CA GLY A 419 12.39 -19.37 9.30
C GLY A 419 12.15 -18.53 10.55
N GLN A 420 13.02 -17.56 10.85
CA GLN A 420 12.77 -16.51 11.84
C GLN A 420 12.29 -15.22 11.16
N LEU A 421 11.71 -14.32 11.96
CA LEU A 421 11.43 -12.94 11.57
C LEU A 421 12.73 -12.13 11.67
N PRO A 422 13.21 -11.47 10.61
CA PRO A 422 14.40 -10.63 10.70
C PRO A 422 14.23 -9.49 11.72
N ARG A 423 15.33 -9.09 12.37
CA ARG A 423 15.35 -7.85 13.17
C ARG A 423 15.11 -6.66 12.25
N GLY A 424 14.41 -5.64 12.74
CA GLY A 424 14.07 -4.45 11.95
C GLY A 424 13.03 -4.68 10.84
N ALA A 425 12.46 -5.89 10.72
CA ALA A 425 11.42 -6.16 9.74
C ALA A 425 10.15 -5.33 10.02
N THR A 426 9.53 -4.81 8.96
CA THR A 426 8.23 -4.14 9.05
C THR A 426 7.13 -5.20 9.04
N VAL A 427 6.47 -5.39 10.18
CA VAL A 427 5.42 -6.38 10.38
C VAL A 427 4.08 -5.81 9.90
N GLU A 428 3.66 -6.22 8.71
CA GLU A 428 2.39 -5.82 8.11
C GLU A 428 1.19 -6.44 8.83
N SER A 429 1.30 -7.72 9.21
CA SER A 429 0.27 -8.39 10.00
C SER A 429 0.83 -9.57 10.80
N ALA A 430 0.34 -9.78 12.02
CA ALA A 430 0.58 -11.00 12.77
C ALA A 430 -0.70 -11.53 13.43
N THR A 431 -0.95 -12.82 13.23
CA THR A 431 -2.16 -13.51 13.69
C THR A 431 -1.79 -14.73 14.53
N LEU A 432 -2.22 -14.74 15.78
CA LEU A 432 -2.21 -15.91 16.65
C LEU A 432 -3.48 -16.73 16.38
N THR A 433 -3.33 -18.02 16.10
CA THR A 433 -4.40 -18.98 15.84
C THR A 433 -4.39 -20.04 16.93
N LEU A 434 -5.53 -20.21 17.59
CA LEU A 434 -5.77 -21.15 18.68
C LEU A 434 -6.88 -22.13 18.30
N ASP A 435 -6.81 -23.35 18.81
CA ASP A 435 -7.90 -24.31 18.72
C ASP A 435 -8.67 -24.37 20.03
N THR A 436 -9.86 -23.78 20.03
CA THR A 436 -10.77 -23.67 21.17
C THR A 436 -11.52 -24.98 21.39
N THR A 437 -11.31 -25.57 22.56
CA THR A 437 -11.91 -26.85 22.97
C THR A 437 -13.18 -26.69 23.78
N ASP A 438 -13.35 -25.56 24.47
CA ASP A 438 -14.59 -25.19 25.15
C ASP A 438 -14.93 -23.72 24.88
N GLU A 439 -16.21 -23.44 24.64
CA GLU A 439 -16.69 -22.07 24.40
C GLU A 439 -16.79 -21.29 25.72
N GLY A 440 -16.62 -19.96 25.66
CA GLY A 440 -16.65 -19.14 26.87
C GLY A 440 -16.63 -17.64 26.58
N ASP A 441 -16.51 -16.83 27.63
CA ASP A 441 -16.60 -15.36 27.57
C ASP A 441 -15.39 -14.68 26.89
N GLY A 442 -14.31 -15.43 26.68
CA GLY A 442 -13.07 -14.95 26.06
C GLY A 442 -12.10 -14.29 27.05
N ALA A 443 -11.16 -13.50 26.52
CA ALA A 443 -10.05 -12.96 27.30
C ALA A 443 -9.58 -11.56 26.84
N GLU A 444 -9.01 -10.80 27.76
CA GLU A 444 -8.07 -9.73 27.42
C GLU A 444 -6.67 -10.31 27.25
N LEU A 445 -6.03 -9.97 26.13
CA LEU A 445 -4.65 -10.36 25.85
C LEU A 445 -3.72 -9.19 26.17
N ASN A 446 -2.81 -9.35 27.11
CA ASN A 446 -1.85 -8.32 27.51
C ASN A 446 -0.42 -8.81 27.24
N ARG A 447 0.49 -7.90 26.84
CA ARG A 447 1.90 -8.26 26.59
C ARG A 447 2.63 -8.41 27.93
N MET A 448 3.33 -9.52 28.11
CA MET A 448 4.18 -9.70 29.29
C MET A 448 5.38 -8.74 29.24
N LEU A 449 5.71 -8.15 30.39
CA LEU A 449 6.85 -7.25 30.58
C LEU A 449 7.97 -7.92 31.38
N THR A 450 7.64 -8.99 32.11
CA THR A 450 8.58 -9.83 32.86
C THR A 450 8.65 -11.23 32.28
N GLY A 451 9.84 -11.84 32.27
CA GLY A 451 10.05 -13.20 31.78
C GLY A 451 9.51 -14.27 32.73
N TRP A 452 9.16 -15.43 32.18
CA TRP A 452 8.57 -16.58 32.85
C TRP A 452 9.00 -17.89 32.17
N THR A 453 8.78 -19.02 32.84
CA THR A 453 9.08 -20.39 32.34
C THR A 453 7.85 -21.28 32.40
N ASP A 454 7.91 -22.43 31.73
CA ASP A 454 6.88 -23.49 31.75
C ASP A 454 6.64 -24.11 33.15
N ASP A 455 7.59 -23.95 34.07
CA ASP A 455 7.49 -24.38 35.47
C ASP A 455 6.80 -23.35 36.41
N GLU A 456 6.36 -22.19 35.91
CA GLU A 456 5.70 -21.19 36.76
C GLU A 456 4.32 -21.66 37.27
N THR A 457 3.95 -21.20 38.46
CA THR A 457 2.68 -21.45 39.14
C THR A 457 2.01 -20.13 39.49
N TRP A 458 0.71 -20.17 39.82
CA TRP A 458 -0.02 -18.98 40.26
C TRP A 458 0.69 -18.25 41.41
N ALA A 459 1.21 -19.00 42.39
CA ALA A 459 1.94 -18.44 43.54
C ALA A 459 3.33 -17.90 43.16
N SER A 460 4.06 -18.56 42.25
CA SER A 460 5.44 -18.13 41.91
C SER A 460 5.47 -16.86 41.07
N ILE A 461 4.43 -16.61 40.26
CA ILE A 461 4.34 -15.41 39.41
C ILE A 461 3.76 -14.17 40.11
N GLY A 462 3.26 -14.30 41.35
CA GLY A 462 2.79 -13.17 42.16
C GLY A 462 1.28 -13.14 42.45
N ASP A 463 0.67 -14.31 42.67
CA ASP A 463 -0.79 -14.48 42.82
C ASP A 463 -1.55 -14.21 41.50
N GLY A 464 -1.04 -14.80 40.41
CA GLY A 464 -1.52 -14.56 39.04
C GLY A 464 -1.01 -13.24 38.44
N VAL A 465 -1.10 -13.09 37.13
CA VAL A 465 -0.53 -11.94 36.42
C VAL A 465 -1.44 -10.72 36.49
N GLN A 466 -0.85 -9.58 36.82
CA GLN A 466 -1.47 -8.26 36.87
C GLN A 466 -1.11 -7.42 35.63
N ALA A 467 -2.11 -6.78 35.04
CA ALA A 467 -1.94 -5.83 33.93
C ALA A 467 -1.75 -4.41 34.48
N ASP A 468 -0.58 -4.14 35.07
CA ASP A 468 -0.28 -2.91 35.82
C ASP A 468 1.01 -2.21 35.37
N ASP A 469 1.50 -2.55 34.18
CA ASP A 469 2.77 -2.11 33.60
C ASP A 469 4.02 -2.56 34.38
N THR A 470 3.88 -3.53 35.30
CA THR A 470 4.99 -4.21 35.98
C THR A 470 5.16 -5.63 35.46
N GLU A 471 4.10 -6.43 35.55
CA GLU A 471 4.12 -7.85 35.13
C GLU A 471 3.71 -8.00 33.67
N ALA A 472 2.56 -7.41 33.32
CA ALA A 472 2.05 -7.26 31.95
C ALA A 472 1.61 -5.82 31.66
N SER A 473 1.51 -5.46 30.38
CA SER A 473 1.03 -4.15 29.95
C SER A 473 -0.39 -3.89 30.45
N SER A 474 -0.67 -2.68 30.94
CA SER A 474 -2.01 -2.29 31.37
C SER A 474 -2.99 -2.14 30.20
N GLU A 475 -2.48 -1.74 29.02
CA GLU A 475 -3.23 -1.79 27.77
C GLU A 475 -3.22 -3.21 27.18
N ALA A 476 -4.40 -3.67 26.75
CA ALA A 476 -4.58 -4.94 26.10
C ALA A 476 -4.18 -4.84 24.62
N VAL A 477 -3.42 -5.83 24.14
CA VAL A 477 -3.09 -6.04 22.73
C VAL A 477 -4.36 -6.34 21.93
N SER A 478 -5.25 -7.13 22.52
CA SER A 478 -6.54 -7.46 21.93
C SER A 478 -7.55 -7.82 23.01
N ARG A 479 -8.83 -7.60 22.72
CA ARG A 479 -9.95 -8.03 23.56
C ARG A 479 -10.77 -9.05 22.78
N ILE A 480 -10.67 -10.31 23.20
CA ILE A 480 -11.32 -11.46 22.59
C ILE A 480 -12.66 -11.61 23.28
N GLY A 481 -13.76 -11.26 22.61
CA GLY A 481 -15.11 -11.46 23.15
C GLY A 481 -15.51 -12.95 23.20
N PRO A 482 -16.80 -13.26 23.43
CA PRO A 482 -17.25 -14.64 23.51
C PRO A 482 -16.80 -15.48 22.32
N VAL A 483 -16.22 -16.64 22.62
CA VAL A 483 -15.64 -17.56 21.64
C VAL A 483 -16.46 -18.83 21.53
N SER A 484 -16.48 -19.44 20.35
CA SER A 484 -17.10 -20.75 20.12
C SER A 484 -16.03 -21.81 19.90
N THR A 485 -16.38 -23.08 20.16
CA THR A 485 -15.51 -24.22 19.83
C THR A 485 -15.05 -24.21 18.36
N GLY A 486 -13.79 -24.59 18.14
CA GLY A 486 -13.11 -24.54 16.84
C GLY A 486 -12.00 -23.48 16.80
N THR A 487 -11.72 -22.95 15.61
CA THR A 487 -10.60 -22.02 15.43
C THR A 487 -10.91 -20.62 15.94
N THR A 488 -10.04 -20.09 16.80
CA THR A 488 -10.06 -18.69 17.26
C THR A 488 -8.79 -17.98 16.80
N THR A 489 -8.95 -16.79 16.21
CA THR A 489 -7.81 -15.98 15.72
C THR A 489 -7.74 -14.66 16.47
N VAL A 490 -6.53 -14.23 16.81
CA VAL A 490 -6.25 -13.01 17.55
C VAL A 490 -5.18 -12.21 16.84
N THR A 491 -5.45 -10.94 16.54
CA THR A 491 -4.46 -10.03 15.96
C THR A 491 -3.44 -9.62 17.02
N VAL A 492 -2.16 -9.79 16.71
CA VAL A 492 -1.03 -9.48 17.61
C VAL A 492 0.08 -8.66 16.93
N THR A 493 -0.21 -8.05 15.77
CA THR A 493 0.72 -7.27 14.93
C THR A 493 1.62 -6.34 15.74
N GLN A 494 1.05 -5.52 16.62
CA GLN A 494 1.82 -4.52 17.39
C GLN A 494 2.83 -5.16 18.37
N SER A 495 2.50 -6.32 18.94
CA SER A 495 3.44 -7.03 19.83
C SER A 495 4.61 -7.59 19.04
N VAL A 496 4.33 -8.16 17.86
CA VAL A 496 5.36 -8.74 17.00
C VAL A 496 6.25 -7.66 16.38
N GLN A 497 5.69 -6.52 15.98
CA GLN A 497 6.48 -5.34 15.56
C GLN A 497 7.43 -4.90 16.67
N ALA A 498 6.94 -4.74 17.89
CA ALA A 498 7.81 -4.33 19.01
C ALA A 498 8.97 -5.29 19.23
N TRP A 499 8.79 -6.60 19.00
CA TRP A 499 9.87 -7.58 19.10
C TRP A 499 10.83 -7.55 17.92
N ALA A 500 10.35 -7.27 16.70
CA ALA A 500 11.20 -7.01 15.54
C ALA A 500 12.07 -5.77 15.75
N ASP A 501 11.53 -4.75 16.43
CA ASP A 501 12.21 -3.51 16.84
C ASP A 501 13.15 -3.70 18.06
N GLY A 502 13.39 -4.94 18.49
CA GLY A 502 14.33 -5.26 19.56
C GLY A 502 13.75 -5.27 20.99
N ALA A 503 12.45 -5.06 21.18
CA ALA A 503 11.84 -5.28 22.50
C ALA A 503 11.92 -6.75 22.90
N ARG A 504 12.04 -7.01 24.20
CA ARG A 504 12.08 -8.38 24.72
C ARG A 504 10.75 -9.09 24.50
N ASN A 505 10.81 -10.27 23.89
CA ASN A 505 9.69 -11.17 23.79
C ASN A 505 9.51 -11.97 25.09
N HIS A 506 8.45 -11.64 25.83
CA HIS A 506 7.99 -12.39 26.99
C HIS A 506 6.61 -13.02 26.73
N GLY A 507 6.10 -12.99 25.49
CA GLY A 507 4.79 -13.52 25.15
C GLY A 507 3.63 -12.70 25.71
N TRP A 508 2.50 -13.35 25.90
CA TRP A 508 1.24 -12.76 26.34
C TRP A 508 0.61 -13.51 27.50
N VAL A 509 -0.21 -12.81 28.27
CA VAL A 509 -1.15 -13.40 29.22
C VAL A 509 -2.59 -13.21 28.72
N PHE A 510 -3.39 -14.25 28.85
CA PHE A 510 -4.82 -14.27 28.65
C PHE A 510 -5.52 -14.12 30.00
N ARG A 511 -6.22 -13.00 30.18
CA ARG A 511 -6.95 -12.68 31.41
C ARG A 511 -8.45 -12.79 31.18
N PRO A 512 -9.21 -13.44 32.07
CA PRO A 512 -10.61 -13.74 31.84
C PRO A 512 -11.50 -12.50 31.75
N LEU A 513 -12.47 -12.55 30.83
CA LEU A 513 -13.52 -11.53 30.72
C LEU A 513 -14.77 -11.83 31.55
N GLY A 514 -14.97 -13.07 31.97
CA GLY A 514 -16.16 -13.53 32.68
C GLY A 514 -16.01 -14.89 33.35
N ASP A 515 -17.13 -15.45 33.79
CA ASP A 515 -17.23 -16.68 34.59
C ASP A 515 -17.68 -17.91 33.77
N ASP A 516 -17.86 -17.75 32.45
CA ASP A 516 -17.98 -18.85 31.49
C ASP A 516 -16.58 -19.11 30.88
N GLY A 517 -15.86 -20.10 31.43
CA GLY A 517 -14.47 -20.37 31.14
C GLY A 517 -14.17 -20.75 29.67
N TRP A 518 -13.06 -20.24 29.14
CA TRP A 518 -12.58 -20.56 27.80
C TRP A 518 -11.37 -21.49 27.85
N ASP A 519 -11.47 -22.65 27.18
CA ASP A 519 -10.37 -23.60 27.02
C ASP A 519 -9.83 -23.64 25.58
N PHE A 520 -8.51 -23.66 25.45
CA PHE A 520 -7.84 -23.88 24.16
C PHE A 520 -6.62 -24.81 24.27
N ARG A 521 -6.21 -25.37 23.14
CA ARG A 521 -5.08 -26.31 23.05
C ARG A 521 -3.71 -25.64 23.13
N THR A 522 -2.79 -26.33 23.80
CA THR A 522 -1.40 -25.92 24.10
C THR A 522 -0.37 -26.57 23.17
N ALA A 523 0.91 -26.22 23.35
CA ALA A 523 2.07 -26.81 22.68
C ALA A 523 2.15 -28.34 22.80
N GLU A 524 1.64 -28.90 23.91
CA GLU A 524 1.67 -30.33 24.24
C GLU A 524 0.58 -31.12 23.50
N SER A 525 -0.35 -30.41 22.87
CA SER A 525 -1.49 -31.00 22.18
C SER A 525 -1.16 -31.48 20.76
N GLY A 526 -2.13 -32.16 20.12
CA GLY A 526 -2.03 -32.54 18.70
C GLY A 526 -2.25 -31.41 17.69
N THR A 527 -2.66 -30.22 18.14
CA THR A 527 -2.90 -29.02 17.30
C THR A 527 -2.49 -27.77 18.09
N PRO A 528 -1.19 -27.50 18.21
CA PRO A 528 -0.67 -26.45 19.07
C PRO A 528 -0.94 -25.04 18.51
N PRO A 529 -0.82 -23.99 19.34
CA PRO A 529 -0.92 -22.60 18.90
C PRO A 529 -0.02 -22.29 17.69
N GLN A 530 -0.55 -21.52 16.74
CA GLN A 530 0.19 -21.10 15.55
C GLN A 530 0.24 -19.56 15.48
N LEU A 531 1.43 -19.01 15.29
CA LEU A 531 1.63 -17.60 14.97
C LEU A 531 2.03 -17.46 13.50
N THR A 532 1.28 -16.65 12.73
CA THR A 532 1.61 -16.35 11.33
C THR A 532 1.91 -14.87 11.20
N VAL A 533 3.04 -14.54 10.59
CA VAL A 533 3.53 -13.16 10.42
C VAL A 533 3.75 -12.89 8.93
N GLN A 534 3.18 -11.81 8.43
CA GLN A 534 3.50 -11.22 7.13
C GLN A 534 4.33 -9.96 7.38
N TYR A 535 5.45 -9.85 6.69
CA TYR A 535 6.42 -8.78 6.93
C TYR A 535 7.15 -8.41 5.65
N ALA A 536 7.58 -7.15 5.58
CA ALA A 536 8.58 -6.70 4.63
C ALA A 536 9.96 -6.79 5.33
N PRO A 537 10.98 -7.48 4.76
CA PRO A 537 12.32 -7.48 5.33
C PRO A 537 12.86 -6.05 5.52
N PRO A 538 13.76 -5.82 6.49
CA PRO A 538 14.43 -4.52 6.63
C PRO A 538 15.19 -4.17 5.34
N GLU A 539 15.33 -2.89 5.03
CA GLU A 539 16.27 -2.47 3.99
C GLU A 539 17.70 -2.77 4.46
N THR A 540 18.45 -3.53 3.66
CA THR A 540 19.83 -3.88 3.99
C THR A 540 20.71 -2.63 3.87
N ARG A 541 21.12 -2.06 5.01
CA ARG A 541 22.06 -0.93 5.05
C ARG A 541 23.47 -1.47 5.18
N ALA A 542 24.34 -1.19 4.20
CA ALA A 542 25.73 -1.63 4.26
C ALA A 542 26.42 -1.14 5.55
N GLY A 543 26.84 -2.11 6.36
CA GLY A 543 27.51 -1.93 7.64
C GLY A 543 26.63 -1.96 8.88
N ASP A 544 25.31 -2.03 8.72
CA ASP A 544 24.32 -2.21 9.80
C ASP A 544 24.22 -3.71 10.14
N ALA A 545 25.19 -4.18 10.91
CA ALA A 545 25.38 -5.59 11.20
C ALA A 545 24.38 -6.13 12.24
N ASP A 546 23.72 -5.25 12.99
CA ASP A 546 22.72 -5.64 13.99
C ASP A 546 21.27 -5.37 13.57
N SER A 547 21.09 -4.73 12.40
CA SER A 547 19.82 -4.40 11.74
C SER A 547 18.95 -3.46 12.57
N ASP A 548 19.57 -2.54 13.32
CA ASP A 548 18.86 -1.53 14.10
C ASP A 548 18.54 -0.25 13.31
N GLY A 549 19.03 -0.17 12.06
CA GLY A 549 18.78 0.90 11.10
C GLY A 549 19.87 1.97 11.07
N ASP A 550 20.88 1.90 11.93
CA ASP A 550 22.05 2.76 11.87
C ASP A 550 23.38 2.03 11.66
N VAL A 551 24.48 2.80 11.59
CA VAL A 551 25.81 2.22 11.38
C VAL A 551 26.73 2.92 12.35
N ASP A 552 27.00 2.28 13.48
CA ASP A 552 27.67 2.88 14.61
C ASP A 552 28.78 1.98 15.20
N SER A 553 29.17 2.25 16.45
CA SER A 553 30.22 1.46 17.10
C SER A 553 29.78 0.09 17.58
N ASP A 554 28.48 -0.12 17.75
CA ASP A 554 27.88 -1.38 18.18
C ASP A 554 27.91 -2.40 17.03
N ASP A 555 27.71 -1.99 15.78
CA ASP A 555 27.95 -2.83 14.59
C ASP A 555 29.38 -3.35 14.50
N VAL A 556 30.35 -2.43 14.68
CA VAL A 556 31.77 -2.77 14.66
C VAL A 556 32.08 -3.80 15.75
N ALA A 557 31.51 -3.62 16.94
CA ALA A 557 31.69 -4.54 18.05
C ALA A 557 31.04 -5.91 17.77
N LEU A 558 29.86 -5.91 17.13
CA LEU A 558 29.13 -7.12 16.81
C LEU A 558 29.83 -7.95 15.74
N VAL A 559 30.30 -7.32 14.66
CA VAL A 559 31.10 -7.98 13.62
C VAL A 559 32.41 -8.53 14.18
N GLN A 560 33.11 -7.76 15.04
CA GLN A 560 34.33 -8.25 15.69
C GLN A 560 34.10 -9.49 16.55
N ARG A 561 32.95 -9.58 17.24
CA ARG A 561 32.56 -10.74 18.04
C ARG A 561 32.14 -11.92 17.17
N SER A 562 31.51 -11.66 16.02
CA SER A 562 31.18 -12.68 15.02
C SER A 562 32.46 -13.33 14.46
N ILE A 563 33.43 -12.52 14.05
CA ILE A 563 34.76 -12.97 13.58
C ILE A 563 35.50 -13.78 14.67
N ALA A 564 35.30 -13.44 15.94
CA ALA A 564 35.88 -14.14 17.08
C ALA A 564 35.17 -15.47 17.43
N ASP A 565 34.14 -15.87 16.68
CA ASP A 565 33.34 -17.08 16.89
C ASP A 565 32.68 -17.10 18.28
N GLU A 566 32.22 -15.93 18.76
CA GLU A 566 31.54 -15.79 20.06
C GLU A 566 30.05 -16.19 20.01
N GLY A 567 29.56 -16.68 18.87
CA GLY A 567 28.16 -17.11 18.70
C GLY A 567 27.17 -15.94 18.76
N VAL A 568 27.55 -14.79 18.22
CA VAL A 568 26.65 -13.66 18.00
C VAL A 568 25.96 -13.79 16.65
N ASP A 569 24.73 -13.29 16.59
CA ASP A 569 23.90 -13.25 15.40
C ASP A 569 24.13 -11.90 14.71
N ILE A 570 24.46 -11.90 13.42
CA ILE A 570 24.70 -10.70 12.61
C ILE A 570 23.91 -10.78 11.30
N ASP A 571 23.54 -9.65 10.75
CA ASP A 571 23.20 -9.56 9.33
C ASP A 571 24.48 -9.70 8.51
N GLY A 572 24.69 -10.89 7.95
CA GLY A 572 25.88 -11.19 7.16
C GLY A 572 25.93 -10.45 5.82
N GLU A 573 24.78 -10.07 5.25
CA GLU A 573 24.72 -9.33 3.98
C GLU A 573 25.05 -7.85 4.22
N ALA A 574 24.54 -7.27 5.31
CA ALA A 574 24.92 -5.93 5.72
C ALA A 574 26.36 -5.86 6.22
N ALA A 575 26.86 -6.89 6.90
CA ALA A 575 28.21 -6.94 7.44
C ALA A 575 29.29 -7.18 6.37
N ASP A 576 28.99 -7.83 5.24
CA ASP A 576 29.90 -8.01 4.10
C ASP A 576 29.90 -6.75 3.22
N VAL A 577 30.57 -5.70 3.72
CA VAL A 577 30.55 -4.37 3.11
C VAL A 577 31.47 -4.24 1.91
N ASP A 578 32.41 -5.17 1.71
CA ASP A 578 33.25 -5.21 0.51
C ASP A 578 32.78 -6.19 -0.58
N GLY A 579 31.79 -7.04 -0.24
CA GLY A 579 31.02 -7.87 -1.16
C GLY A 579 31.82 -9.05 -1.71
N ASP A 580 32.78 -9.55 -0.94
CA ASP A 580 33.60 -10.70 -1.32
C ASP A 580 33.02 -12.06 -0.90
N GLY A 581 31.97 -12.02 -0.07
CA GLY A 581 31.21 -13.17 0.39
C GLY A 581 31.65 -13.72 1.75
N ASP A 582 32.58 -13.06 2.46
CA ASP A 582 32.96 -13.42 3.83
C ASP A 582 33.12 -12.23 4.77
N VAL A 583 32.39 -12.25 5.89
CA VAL A 583 32.52 -11.23 6.95
C VAL A 583 33.86 -11.41 7.69
N ASP A 584 34.78 -10.47 7.48
CA ASP A 584 36.14 -10.51 8.02
C ASP A 584 36.63 -9.18 8.63
N ILE A 585 37.91 -9.10 8.98
CA ILE A 585 38.47 -7.92 9.64
C ILE A 585 38.49 -6.67 8.73
N GLY A 586 38.51 -6.88 7.42
CA GLY A 586 38.33 -5.86 6.38
C GLY A 586 36.98 -5.18 6.52
N ASP A 587 35.90 -5.94 6.71
CA ASP A 587 34.56 -5.41 6.92
C ASP A 587 34.46 -4.58 8.20
N ALA A 588 34.92 -5.13 9.33
CA ALA A 588 34.90 -4.42 10.61
C ALA A 588 35.67 -3.07 10.55
N VAL A 589 36.72 -2.98 9.72
CA VAL A 589 37.45 -1.73 9.48
C VAL A 589 36.65 -0.78 8.59
N THR A 590 35.97 -1.29 7.58
CA THR A 590 35.14 -0.50 6.67
C THR A 590 33.91 0.05 7.38
N ILE A 591 33.18 -0.78 8.12
CA ILE A 591 32.04 -0.38 8.98
C ILE A 591 32.46 0.71 9.97
N ARG A 592 33.63 0.56 10.59
CA ARG A 592 34.15 1.59 11.48
C ARG A 592 34.36 2.93 10.77
N ASN A 593 34.87 2.94 9.54
CA ASN A 593 35.03 4.18 8.79
C ASN A 593 33.66 4.82 8.46
N ILE A 594 32.65 4.00 8.13
CA ILE A 594 31.27 4.45 7.88
C ILE A 594 30.67 5.10 9.14
N SER A 595 30.86 4.47 10.31
CA SER A 595 30.40 4.99 11.61
C SER A 595 31.04 6.34 11.98
N GLU A 596 32.34 6.53 11.68
CA GLU A 596 33.06 7.77 11.98
C GLU A 596 32.65 8.94 11.05
N GLU A 597 32.21 8.67 9.81
CA GLU A 597 31.72 9.70 8.87
C GLU A 597 30.28 10.17 9.15
N SER A 598 29.51 9.37 9.88
CA SER A 598 28.10 9.60 10.21
C SER A 598 27.88 10.41 11.50
N SER A 599 28.97 10.77 12.20
CA SER A 599 28.99 11.33 13.57
C SER A 599 29.25 12.83 13.71
#